data_AF-A0A938F1N1-F1
#
_entry.id   AF-A0A938F1N1-F1
#
_cell.length_a   1.000
_cell.length_b   1.000
_cell.length_c   1.000
_cell.angle_alpha   90.00
_cell.angle_beta   90.00
_cell.angle_gamma   90.00
#
_symmetry.space_group_name_H-M   'P 1'
#
loop_
_entity.id
_entity.type
_entity.pdbx_description
1 polymer ?
#
loop_
_entity_poly.entity_id
_entity_poly.type
_entity_poly.pdbx_seq_one_letter_code
_entity_poly.pdbx_strand_id
1 'polypeptide(L)'
;MNIVFPSKKYYGMFFGLPFLFIDTEKNNNFHLINSTINNYNFLYVTLPEEDIWKTDKSKNFLNNKNFLGFKPYPDLCKLKSDEISIFDFVNRSVLEFAEENSLFILLHLPRKRGLGDQKNISEIVKILKQYKKLKIILAHAGRAYCVKDIIDKLDVLKKFDNLFFDLALVSEVSVIEYVLKKINVNNIFYGSDNPWLLIKGKDVFINDNHYYISNKLYDWSLGPKESVKTDFTLYAYEQIRALIYAINTTRPRCFNKYMNKIFYENFNYFL
;
A
#
# COMPACT_ATOMS: atom_id res chain seq x y z
N MET A 1 -18.36 2.14 7.62
CA MET A 1 -17.08 2.02 8.34
C MET A 1 -17.19 1.94 9.88
N ASN A 2 -18.35 2.20 10.52
CA ASN A 2 -18.57 1.90 11.96
C ASN A 2 -18.40 0.42 12.34
N ILE A 3 -18.28 -0.47 11.34
CA ILE A 3 -18.12 -1.92 11.49
C ILE A 3 -16.67 -2.30 11.82
N VAL A 4 -15.68 -1.55 11.30
CA VAL A 4 -14.25 -1.94 11.41
C VAL A 4 -13.59 -1.37 12.65
N PHE A 5 -13.86 -0.10 12.96
CA PHE A 5 -13.31 0.58 14.13
C PHE A 5 -14.46 1.28 14.88
N PRO A 6 -15.28 0.53 15.63
CA PRO A 6 -16.43 1.10 16.30
C PRO A 6 -16.00 2.21 17.26
N SER A 7 -16.74 3.32 17.23
CA SER A 7 -16.52 4.50 18.07
C SER A 7 -15.15 5.19 17.89
N LYS A 8 -14.42 4.88 16.80
CA LYS A 8 -13.18 5.57 16.44
C LYS A 8 -13.40 6.46 15.22
N LYS A 9 -12.87 7.69 15.31
CA LYS A 9 -12.64 8.51 14.13
C LYS A 9 -11.33 8.07 13.49
N TYR A 10 -11.33 7.91 12.18
CA TYR A 10 -10.13 7.64 11.41
C TYR A 10 -10.12 8.58 10.21
N TYR A 11 -8.92 8.89 9.76
CA TYR A 11 -8.63 9.64 8.55
C TYR A 11 -7.65 8.79 7.76
N GLY A 12 -7.54 9.04 6.47
CA GLY A 12 -6.66 8.26 5.65
C GLY A 12 -6.54 8.82 4.25
N MET A 13 -5.80 8.06 3.46
CA MET A 13 -5.58 8.31 2.06
C MET A 13 -6.43 7.32 1.26
N PHE A 14 -7.32 7.85 0.43
CA PHE A 14 -8.29 7.08 -0.34
C PHE A 14 -7.98 7.15 -1.83
N PHE A 15 -8.37 6.13 -2.58
CA PHE A 15 -8.15 6.07 -4.02
C PHE A 15 -9.15 5.11 -4.68
N GLY A 16 -9.29 5.26 -5.99
CA GLY A 16 -10.17 4.42 -6.80
C GLY A 16 -9.67 2.98 -6.93
N LEU A 17 -10.60 2.09 -7.29
CA LEU A 17 -10.31 0.68 -7.58
C LEU A 17 -9.77 0.51 -9.02
N PRO A 18 -8.76 -0.34 -9.24
CA PRO A 18 -8.04 -0.47 -10.51
C PRO A 18 -8.62 -1.50 -11.48
N PHE A 19 -9.93 -1.74 -11.43
CA PHE A 19 -10.52 -2.77 -12.28
C PHE A 19 -10.79 -2.23 -13.68
N LEU A 20 -10.48 -3.02 -14.72
CA LEU A 20 -10.63 -2.62 -16.12
C LEU A 20 -12.08 -2.28 -16.51
N PHE A 21 -13.07 -2.81 -15.78
CA PHE A 21 -14.49 -2.49 -15.98
C PHE A 21 -14.94 -1.21 -15.25
N ILE A 22 -14.06 -0.58 -14.46
CA ILE A 22 -14.35 0.69 -13.80
C ILE A 22 -13.82 1.85 -14.64
N ASP A 23 -14.68 2.86 -14.79
CA ASP A 23 -14.33 4.16 -15.35
C ASP A 23 -13.38 4.90 -14.39
N THR A 24 -12.08 4.85 -14.71
CA THR A 24 -11.02 5.44 -13.89
C THR A 24 -11.17 6.95 -13.77
N GLU A 25 -11.65 7.63 -14.82
CA GLU A 25 -11.87 9.07 -14.79
C GLU A 25 -12.98 9.43 -13.80
N LYS A 26 -14.11 8.71 -13.82
CA LYS A 26 -15.18 8.92 -12.82
C LYS A 26 -14.72 8.63 -11.40
N ASN A 27 -13.92 7.58 -11.18
CA ASN A 27 -13.32 7.29 -9.88
C ASN A 27 -12.47 8.46 -9.37
N ASN A 28 -11.58 8.99 -10.21
CA ASN A 28 -10.72 10.11 -9.83
C ASN A 28 -11.52 11.39 -9.61
N ASN A 29 -12.49 11.71 -10.48
CA ASN A 29 -13.36 12.88 -10.31
C ASN A 29 -14.18 12.79 -9.01
N PHE A 30 -14.64 11.59 -8.63
CA PHE A 30 -15.33 11.39 -7.35
C PHE A 30 -14.43 11.81 -6.17
N HIS A 31 -13.17 11.37 -6.14
CA HIS A 31 -12.24 11.75 -5.07
C HIS A 31 -11.87 13.23 -5.12
N LEU A 32 -11.65 13.80 -6.31
CA LEU A 32 -11.34 15.21 -6.48
C LEU A 32 -12.43 16.12 -5.88
N ILE A 33 -13.71 15.78 -6.09
CA ILE A 33 -14.85 16.55 -5.57
C ILE A 33 -15.08 16.27 -4.08
N ASN A 34 -15.12 14.99 -3.69
CA ASN A 34 -15.55 14.60 -2.35
C ASN A 34 -14.47 14.78 -1.28
N SER A 35 -13.19 14.77 -1.64
CA SER A 35 -12.09 15.03 -0.70
C SER A 35 -12.21 16.40 -0.04
N THR A 36 -12.57 17.43 -0.80
CA THR A 36 -12.77 18.80 -0.28
C THR A 36 -13.97 18.88 0.64
N ILE A 37 -15.10 18.25 0.26
CA ILE A 37 -16.35 18.28 1.04
C ILE A 37 -16.18 17.55 2.38
N ASN A 38 -15.53 16.39 2.35
CA ASN A 38 -15.43 15.50 3.51
C ASN A 38 -14.08 15.59 4.24
N ASN A 39 -13.18 16.46 3.76
CA ASN A 39 -11.83 16.69 4.30
C ASN A 39 -11.03 15.38 4.50
N TYR A 40 -10.85 14.62 3.41
CA TYR A 40 -10.00 13.43 3.37
C TYR A 40 -8.96 13.52 2.26
N ASN A 41 -7.80 12.89 2.49
CA ASN A 41 -6.72 12.87 1.51
C ASN A 41 -6.91 11.78 0.46
N PHE A 42 -6.42 12.01 -0.76
CA PHE A 42 -6.56 11.03 -1.83
C PHE A 42 -5.33 10.91 -2.71
N LEU A 43 -5.24 9.76 -3.38
CA LEU A 43 -4.34 9.54 -4.50
C LEU A 43 -5.12 9.43 -5.80
N TYR A 44 -4.57 10.00 -6.86
CA TYR A 44 -5.08 9.88 -8.22
C TYR A 44 -4.61 8.57 -8.83
N VAL A 45 -5.54 7.77 -9.37
CA VAL A 45 -5.21 6.53 -10.08
C VAL A 45 -4.81 6.87 -11.50
N THR A 46 -3.54 6.65 -11.86
CA THR A 46 -3.01 7.02 -13.18
C THR A 46 -3.18 5.89 -14.19
N LEU A 47 -3.40 6.23 -15.45
CA LEU A 47 -3.31 5.28 -16.56
C LEU A 47 -1.86 5.18 -17.07
N PRO A 48 -1.42 4.01 -17.59
CA PRO A 48 -0.04 3.80 -18.05
C PRO A 48 0.47 4.84 -19.06
N GLU A 49 -0.38 5.28 -19.99
CA GLU A 49 -0.03 6.22 -21.06
C GLU A 49 -0.40 7.68 -20.75
N GLU A 50 -0.79 7.96 -19.50
CA GLU A 50 -1.31 9.26 -19.12
C GLU A 50 -0.22 10.33 -19.05
N ASP A 51 -0.47 11.49 -19.65
CA ASP A 51 0.35 12.68 -19.43
C ASP A 51 -0.22 13.52 -18.29
N ILE A 52 0.37 13.36 -17.11
CA ILE A 52 -0.06 13.99 -15.86
C ILE A 52 -0.04 15.51 -15.93
N TRP A 53 0.94 16.10 -16.64
CA TRP A 53 1.00 17.56 -16.82
C TRP A 53 -0.22 18.09 -17.56
N LYS A 54 -0.68 17.36 -18.58
CA LYS A 54 -1.89 17.72 -19.34
C LYS A 54 -3.15 17.44 -18.52
N THR A 55 -3.20 16.32 -17.80
CA THR A 55 -4.33 16.00 -16.93
C THR A 55 -4.52 17.07 -15.87
N ASP A 56 -3.45 17.46 -15.16
CA ASP A 56 -3.52 18.49 -14.12
C ASP A 56 -3.96 19.86 -14.67
N LYS A 57 -3.51 20.26 -15.85
CA LYS A 57 -4.03 21.49 -16.50
C LYS A 57 -5.55 21.49 -16.68
N SER A 58 -6.16 20.33 -16.89
CA SER A 58 -7.61 20.19 -17.09
C SER A 58 -8.38 19.95 -15.78
N LYS A 59 -7.81 19.19 -14.85
CA LYS A 59 -8.46 18.73 -13.61
C LYS A 59 -8.11 19.57 -12.40
N ASN A 60 -6.97 20.25 -12.45
CA ASN A 60 -6.44 21.13 -11.41
C ASN A 60 -6.35 20.44 -10.04
N PHE A 61 -5.97 19.15 -10.03
CA PHE A 61 -5.93 18.37 -8.79
C PHE A 61 -4.74 18.78 -7.92
N LEU A 62 -3.67 19.35 -8.47
CA LEU A 62 -2.55 19.87 -7.70
C LEU A 62 -2.97 21.03 -6.76
N ASN A 63 -3.95 21.83 -7.18
CA ASN A 63 -4.53 22.90 -6.36
C ASN A 63 -5.51 22.39 -5.28
N ASN A 64 -5.83 21.10 -5.27
CA ASN A 64 -6.60 20.51 -4.19
C ASN A 64 -5.66 20.15 -3.02
N LYS A 65 -5.80 20.84 -1.88
CA LYS A 65 -4.99 20.62 -0.68
C LYS A 65 -5.01 19.18 -0.13
N ASN A 66 -5.99 18.37 -0.52
CA ASN A 66 -6.14 16.98 -0.08
C ASN A 66 -5.50 15.97 -1.06
N PHE A 67 -5.00 16.44 -2.20
CA PHE A 67 -4.30 15.60 -3.16
C PHE A 67 -2.87 15.34 -2.66
N LEU A 68 -2.48 14.06 -2.54
CA LEU A 68 -1.17 13.67 -2.03
C LEU A 68 -0.26 13.01 -3.08
N GLY A 69 -0.79 12.64 -4.24
CA GLY A 69 -0.01 11.99 -5.30
C GLY A 69 -0.76 10.87 -6.01
N PHE A 70 -0.05 9.82 -6.39
CA PHE A 70 -0.53 8.84 -7.36
C PHE A 70 -0.61 7.41 -6.81
N LYS A 71 -1.58 6.66 -7.36
CA LYS A 71 -1.76 5.23 -7.12
C LYS A 71 -1.82 4.50 -8.48
N PRO A 72 -0.66 4.22 -9.10
CA PRO A 72 -0.60 3.50 -10.38
C PRO A 72 -0.77 1.99 -10.14
N TYR A 73 -1.28 1.27 -11.15
CA TYR A 73 -1.50 -0.18 -11.06
C TYR A 73 -1.00 -0.95 -12.29
N PRO A 74 -0.32 -2.09 -12.09
CA PRO A 74 0.06 -2.97 -13.20
C PRO A 74 -1.15 -3.60 -13.88
N ASP A 75 -2.28 -3.76 -13.17
CA ASP A 75 -3.54 -4.28 -13.70
C ASP A 75 -4.11 -3.43 -14.85
N LEU A 76 -3.75 -2.14 -14.88
CA LEU A 76 -4.17 -1.19 -15.91
C LEU A 76 -3.23 -1.21 -17.13
N CYS A 77 -2.09 -1.93 -17.07
CA CYS A 77 -1.26 -2.18 -18.26
C CYS A 77 -2.03 -2.97 -19.32
N LYS A 78 -1.81 -2.59 -20.59
CA LYS A 78 -2.23 -3.40 -21.75
C LYS A 78 -1.47 -4.71 -21.81
N LEU A 79 -0.18 -4.68 -21.48
CA LEU A 79 0.65 -5.89 -21.37
C LEU A 79 0.12 -6.75 -20.22
N LYS A 80 -0.23 -8.00 -20.53
CA LYS A 80 -0.55 -9.03 -19.52
C LYS A 80 0.61 -10.01 -19.47
N SER A 81 1.53 -9.76 -18.55
CA SER A 81 2.75 -10.55 -18.38
C SER A 81 3.15 -10.58 -16.91
N ASP A 82 3.74 -11.70 -16.48
CA ASP A 82 4.37 -11.80 -15.17
C ASP A 82 5.65 -10.95 -15.06
N GLU A 83 6.13 -10.40 -16.19
CA GLU A 83 7.37 -9.63 -16.30
C GLU A 83 7.15 -8.11 -16.36
N ILE A 84 5.91 -7.62 -16.15
CA ILE A 84 5.58 -6.19 -16.12
C ILE A 84 6.62 -5.42 -15.29
N SER A 85 7.21 -4.40 -15.90
CA SER A 85 8.11 -3.45 -15.26
C SER A 85 7.31 -2.41 -14.49
N ILE A 86 7.91 -1.86 -13.43
CA ILE A 86 7.38 -0.66 -12.78
C ILE A 86 7.19 0.48 -13.79
N PHE A 87 8.09 0.59 -14.78
CA PHE A 87 8.03 1.65 -15.79
C PHE A 87 6.90 1.46 -16.81
N ASP A 88 6.28 0.28 -16.88
CA ASP A 88 5.16 0.01 -17.80
C ASP A 88 3.83 0.59 -17.30
N PHE A 89 3.71 0.92 -16.02
CA PHE A 89 2.52 1.56 -15.43
C PHE A 89 2.83 2.82 -14.62
N VAL A 90 4.10 3.07 -14.31
CA VAL A 90 4.58 4.31 -13.71
C VAL A 90 5.46 5.01 -14.72
N ASN A 91 4.82 5.71 -15.65
CA ASN A 91 5.52 6.36 -16.74
C ASN A 91 6.34 7.57 -16.26
N ARG A 92 7.16 8.09 -17.18
CA ARG A 92 8.04 9.24 -16.92
C ARG A 92 7.29 10.50 -16.50
N SER A 93 6.13 10.78 -17.11
CA SER A 93 5.31 11.96 -16.77
C SER A 93 4.86 11.92 -15.30
N VAL A 94 4.42 10.76 -14.81
CA VAL A 94 4.07 10.54 -13.38
C VAL A 94 5.27 10.78 -12.47
N LEU A 95 6.43 10.20 -12.80
CA LEU A 95 7.64 10.29 -11.97
C LEU A 95 8.17 11.74 -11.88
N GLU A 96 8.24 12.44 -13.02
CA GLU A 96 8.72 13.82 -13.08
C GLU A 96 7.75 14.80 -12.39
N PHE A 97 6.45 14.63 -12.61
CA PHE A 97 5.45 15.45 -11.92
C PHE A 97 5.47 15.23 -10.41
N ALA A 98 5.61 13.97 -9.96
CA ALA A 98 5.72 13.64 -8.54
C ALA A 98 7.01 14.19 -7.91
N GLU A 99 8.13 14.18 -8.63
CA GLU A 99 9.39 14.77 -8.17
C GLU A 99 9.28 16.28 -8.02
N GLU A 100 8.76 16.98 -9.03
CA GLU A 100 8.67 18.44 -9.01
C GLU A 100 7.80 18.94 -7.84
N ASN A 101 6.74 18.20 -7.54
CA ASN A 101 5.74 18.55 -6.53
C ASN A 101 5.90 17.80 -5.20
N SER A 102 6.99 17.04 -5.01
CA SER A 102 7.28 16.28 -3.77
C SER A 102 6.16 15.30 -3.33
N LEU A 103 5.45 14.72 -4.30
CA LEU A 103 4.26 13.88 -4.10
C LEU A 103 4.61 12.43 -3.78
N PHE A 104 3.58 11.68 -3.37
CA PHE A 104 3.66 10.24 -3.16
C PHE A 104 3.36 9.43 -4.41
N ILE A 105 3.97 8.25 -4.49
CA ILE A 105 3.49 7.15 -5.31
C ILE A 105 3.34 5.94 -4.40
N LEU A 106 2.09 5.50 -4.21
CA LEU A 106 1.80 4.26 -3.49
C LEU A 106 1.94 3.08 -4.45
N LEU A 107 3.12 2.49 -4.47
CA LEU A 107 3.55 1.53 -5.47
C LEU A 107 3.15 0.10 -5.11
N HIS A 108 2.26 -0.48 -5.93
CA HIS A 108 1.96 -1.91 -5.90
C HIS A 108 2.94 -2.64 -6.84
N LEU A 109 3.83 -3.48 -6.30
CA LEU A 109 4.86 -4.13 -7.12
C LEU A 109 4.26 -5.11 -8.12
N PRO A 110 4.72 -5.14 -9.39
CA PRO A 110 4.08 -5.92 -10.44
C PRO A 110 4.36 -7.42 -10.34
N ARG A 111 5.64 -7.80 -10.19
CA ARG A 111 6.08 -9.20 -10.31
C ARG A 111 5.62 -10.04 -9.11
N LYS A 112 5.34 -11.32 -9.37
CA LYS A 112 4.68 -12.25 -8.45
C LYS A 112 5.26 -12.27 -7.03
N ARG A 113 6.59 -12.19 -6.90
CA ARG A 113 7.30 -12.28 -5.61
C ARG A 113 7.48 -10.94 -4.89
N GLY A 114 6.95 -9.83 -5.40
CA GLY A 114 7.13 -8.52 -4.76
C GLY A 114 8.62 -8.18 -4.62
N LEU A 115 9.06 -7.86 -3.39
CA LEU A 115 10.48 -7.65 -3.08
C LEU A 115 11.36 -8.89 -3.28
N GLY A 116 10.80 -10.09 -3.32
CA GLY A 116 11.54 -11.31 -3.63
C GLY A 116 12.09 -11.33 -5.06
N ASP A 117 11.62 -10.43 -5.93
CA ASP A 117 12.07 -10.27 -7.31
C ASP A 117 13.15 -9.19 -7.44
N GLN A 118 14.31 -9.58 -7.96
CA GLN A 118 15.46 -8.68 -8.09
C GLN A 118 15.23 -7.54 -9.11
N LYS A 119 14.38 -7.74 -10.13
CA LYS A 119 14.05 -6.69 -11.10
C LYS A 119 13.21 -5.60 -10.43
N ASN A 120 12.24 -5.96 -9.59
CA ASN A 120 11.49 -4.98 -8.79
C ASN A 120 12.45 -4.12 -7.94
N ILE A 121 13.37 -4.75 -7.20
CA ILE A 121 14.35 -4.02 -6.38
C ILE A 121 15.19 -3.07 -7.23
N SER A 122 15.70 -3.56 -8.36
CA SER A 122 16.58 -2.77 -9.24
C SER A 122 15.86 -1.54 -9.82
N GLU A 123 14.59 -1.70 -10.21
CA GLU A 123 13.75 -0.61 -10.71
C GLU A 123 13.40 0.41 -9.61
N ILE A 124 13.03 -0.06 -8.40
CA ILE A 124 12.81 0.82 -7.23
C ILE A 124 14.08 1.62 -6.92
N VAL A 125 15.25 0.96 -6.87
CA VAL A 125 16.53 1.62 -6.62
C VAL A 125 16.84 2.65 -7.69
N LYS A 126 16.54 2.36 -8.97
CA LYS A 126 16.71 3.32 -10.07
C LYS A 126 15.86 4.57 -9.84
N ILE A 127 14.57 4.40 -9.49
CA ILE A 127 13.65 5.49 -9.19
C ILE A 127 14.18 6.33 -8.01
N LEU A 128 14.46 5.71 -6.86
CA LEU A 128 14.92 6.42 -5.64
C LEU A 128 16.30 7.08 -5.82
N LYS A 129 17.14 6.57 -6.73
CA LYS A 129 18.41 7.22 -7.08
C LYS A 129 18.20 8.47 -7.92
N GLN A 130 17.27 8.42 -8.88
CA GLN A 130 17.03 9.49 -9.84
C GLN A 130 16.16 10.62 -9.27
N TYR A 131 15.15 10.28 -8.47
CA TYR A 131 14.15 11.20 -7.95
C TYR A 131 14.27 11.26 -6.43
N LYS A 132 14.56 12.45 -5.89
CA LYS A 132 14.93 12.65 -4.48
C LYS A 132 13.83 13.25 -3.64
N LYS A 133 12.91 13.99 -4.28
CA LYS A 133 11.78 14.67 -3.62
C LYS A 133 10.52 13.83 -3.64
N LEU A 134 10.28 13.06 -4.70
CA LEU A 134 9.17 12.11 -4.75
C LEU A 134 9.36 11.06 -3.67
N LYS A 135 8.25 10.60 -3.11
CA LYS A 135 8.21 9.62 -2.03
C LYS A 135 7.54 8.35 -2.52
N ILE A 136 8.22 7.22 -2.44
CA ILE A 136 7.63 5.92 -2.76
C ILE A 136 7.11 5.30 -1.47
N ILE A 137 5.83 4.91 -1.45
CA ILE A 137 5.28 4.03 -0.43
C ILE A 137 5.14 2.65 -1.06
N LEU A 138 5.88 1.65 -0.58
CA LEU A 138 5.71 0.27 -1.01
C LEU A 138 4.49 -0.33 -0.31
N ALA A 139 3.48 -0.70 -1.12
CA ALA A 139 2.27 -1.32 -0.61
C ALA A 139 2.55 -2.73 -0.07
N HIS A 140 1.87 -3.12 1.02
CA HIS A 140 1.91 -4.45 1.62
C HIS A 140 3.33 -4.89 2.01
N ALA A 141 4.10 -3.99 2.64
CA ALA A 141 5.52 -4.19 2.92
C ALA A 141 6.34 -4.57 1.67
N GLY A 142 5.96 -4.06 0.49
CA GLY A 142 6.55 -4.45 -0.80
C GLY A 142 6.03 -5.79 -1.32
N ARG A 143 4.73 -6.08 -1.10
CA ARG A 143 4.08 -7.38 -1.37
C ARG A 143 4.84 -8.58 -0.79
N ALA A 144 5.51 -8.37 0.34
CA ALA A 144 6.21 -9.43 1.03
C ALA A 144 5.27 -10.05 2.06
N TYR A 145 4.45 -11.01 1.62
CA TYR A 145 3.59 -11.75 2.54
C TYR A 145 4.37 -12.81 3.33
N CYS A 146 5.47 -13.34 2.75
CA CYS A 146 6.37 -14.30 3.39
C CYS A 146 7.74 -13.67 3.72
N VAL A 147 8.40 -14.14 4.79
CA VAL A 147 9.75 -13.68 5.17
C VAL A 147 10.77 -13.90 4.06
N LYS A 148 10.69 -15.02 3.33
CA LYS A 148 11.62 -15.33 2.22
C LYS A 148 11.65 -14.26 1.13
N ASP A 149 10.60 -13.45 1.00
CA ASP A 149 10.48 -12.43 -0.03
C ASP A 149 10.97 -11.05 0.44
N ILE A 150 11.32 -10.89 1.72
CA ILE A 150 11.83 -9.62 2.28
C ILE A 150 13.21 -9.72 2.93
N ILE A 151 13.61 -10.92 3.36
CA ILE A 151 14.91 -11.13 4.01
C ILE A 151 16.05 -10.67 3.08
N ASP A 152 17.00 -9.94 3.66
CA ASP A 152 18.13 -9.26 3.02
C ASP A 152 17.78 -8.18 1.96
N LYS A 153 16.52 -8.09 1.52
CA LYS A 153 16.10 -7.12 0.50
C LYS A 153 16.08 -5.69 1.03
N LEU A 154 15.70 -5.54 2.29
CA LEU A 154 15.63 -4.23 2.95
C LEU A 154 17.01 -3.60 3.20
N ASP A 155 18.10 -4.37 3.24
CA ASP A 155 19.42 -3.78 3.46
C ASP A 155 19.88 -2.89 2.30
N VAL A 156 19.42 -3.19 1.08
CA VAL A 156 19.65 -2.32 -0.10
C VAL A 156 18.75 -1.09 -0.07
N LEU A 157 17.54 -1.22 0.47
CA LEU A 157 16.47 -0.22 0.37
C LEU A 157 16.43 0.76 1.55
N LYS A 158 16.85 0.35 2.76
CA LYS A 158 16.76 1.15 4.00
C LYS A 158 17.56 2.46 3.99
N LYS A 159 18.47 2.63 3.03
CA LYS A 159 19.32 3.82 2.88
C LYS A 159 18.66 4.99 2.13
N PHE A 160 17.46 4.78 1.60
CA PHE A 160 16.73 5.81 0.86
C PHE A 160 15.70 6.46 1.77
N ASP A 161 15.92 7.72 2.12
CA ASP A 161 15.04 8.48 3.03
C ASP A 161 13.66 8.77 2.42
N ASN A 162 13.56 8.73 1.09
CA ASN A 162 12.31 8.91 0.35
C ASN A 162 11.57 7.58 0.06
N LEU A 163 11.94 6.51 0.76
CA LEU A 163 11.26 5.22 0.72
C LEU A 163 10.49 4.94 2.01
N PHE A 164 9.23 4.57 1.83
CA PHE A 164 8.26 4.28 2.86
C PHE A 164 7.57 2.93 2.60
N PHE A 165 6.88 2.42 3.60
CA PHE A 165 6.13 1.17 3.56
C PHE A 165 4.78 1.37 4.21
N ASP A 166 3.72 0.84 3.61
CA ASP A 166 2.53 0.51 4.39
C ASP A 166 2.58 -0.97 4.80
N LEU A 167 1.81 -1.33 5.83
CA LEU A 167 1.66 -2.71 6.27
C LEU A 167 0.34 -3.34 5.81
N ALA A 168 -0.33 -2.76 4.82
CA ALA A 168 -1.67 -3.15 4.40
C ALA A 168 -1.74 -4.65 4.04
N LEU A 169 -2.77 -5.35 4.50
CA LEU A 169 -2.94 -6.81 4.34
C LEU A 169 -1.82 -7.70 4.90
N VAL A 170 -0.74 -7.18 5.48
CA VAL A 170 0.33 -8.02 6.04
C VAL A 170 -0.08 -8.49 7.44
N SER A 171 -0.39 -9.78 7.59
CA SER A 171 -0.65 -10.40 8.90
C SER A 171 0.44 -11.37 9.36
N GLU A 172 1.50 -11.58 8.57
CA GLU A 172 2.64 -12.39 8.99
C GLU A 172 3.53 -11.62 9.96
N VAL A 173 3.50 -12.06 11.23
CA VAL A 173 4.27 -11.44 12.31
C VAL A 173 5.74 -11.32 11.95
N SER A 174 6.34 -12.38 11.40
CA SER A 174 7.78 -12.41 11.14
C SER A 174 8.20 -11.44 10.03
N VAL A 175 7.33 -11.14 9.05
CA VAL A 175 7.55 -10.05 8.08
C VAL A 175 7.53 -8.70 8.78
N ILE A 176 6.49 -8.43 9.59
CA ILE A 176 6.35 -7.14 10.29
C ILE A 176 7.54 -6.92 11.22
N GLU A 177 7.96 -7.95 11.97
CA GLU A 177 9.15 -7.89 12.81
C GLU A 177 10.41 -7.53 12.01
N TYR A 178 10.59 -8.12 10.83
CA TYR A 178 11.74 -7.84 9.98
C TYR A 178 11.75 -6.39 9.49
N VAL A 179 10.60 -5.86 9.08
CA VAL A 179 10.43 -4.45 8.71
C VAL A 179 10.77 -3.54 9.90
N LEU A 180 10.20 -3.79 11.09
CA LEU A 180 10.47 -3.00 12.30
C LEU A 180 11.94 -3.06 12.77
N LYS A 181 12.64 -4.16 12.45
CA LYS A 181 14.07 -4.32 12.75
C LYS A 181 14.96 -3.52 11.81
N LYS A 182 14.58 -3.37 10.54
CA LYS A 182 15.44 -2.85 9.46
C LYS A 182 15.11 -1.43 9.01
N ILE A 183 13.85 -1.03 9.09
CA ILE A 183 13.34 0.25 8.60
C ILE A 183 13.11 1.19 9.77
N ASN A 184 13.43 2.47 9.57
CA ASN A 184 13.11 3.50 10.54
C ASN A 184 11.59 3.57 10.72
N VAL A 185 11.11 3.53 11.96
CA VAL A 185 9.68 3.59 12.27
C VAL A 185 8.98 4.80 11.65
N ASN A 186 9.70 5.90 11.40
CA ASN A 186 9.16 7.09 10.73
C ASN A 186 8.71 6.82 9.28
N ASN A 187 9.20 5.74 8.68
CA ASN A 187 8.96 5.39 7.29
C ASN A 187 7.93 4.26 7.12
N ILE A 188 7.17 3.95 8.18
CA ILE A 188 6.21 2.84 8.22
C ILE A 188 4.82 3.37 8.53
N PHE A 189 3.84 3.03 7.71
CA PHE A 189 2.45 3.42 7.89
C PHE A 189 1.55 2.22 8.13
N TYR A 190 0.49 2.43 8.90
CA TYR A 190 -0.66 1.54 8.84
C TYR A 190 -1.45 1.81 7.55
N GLY A 191 -1.69 0.75 6.78
CA GLY A 191 -2.61 0.77 5.65
C GLY A 191 -3.66 -0.30 5.84
N SER A 192 -4.89 -0.06 5.35
CA SER A 192 -6.00 -0.99 5.53
C SER A 192 -6.40 -1.74 4.27
N ASP A 193 -5.95 -1.33 3.09
CA ASP A 193 -6.41 -1.89 1.81
C ASP A 193 -7.93 -2.14 1.71
N ASN A 194 -8.73 -1.28 2.34
CA ASN A 194 -10.18 -1.43 2.36
C ASN A 194 -10.72 -1.34 0.91
N PRO A 195 -11.57 -2.27 0.45
CA PRO A 195 -12.45 -3.14 1.26
C PRO A 195 -11.92 -4.55 1.58
N TRP A 196 -10.70 -4.92 1.19
CA TRP A 196 -10.21 -6.29 1.37
C TRP A 196 -10.10 -6.72 2.83
N LEU A 197 -9.70 -5.80 3.73
CA LEU A 197 -9.66 -6.08 5.17
C LEU A 197 -11.04 -6.27 5.85
N LEU A 198 -12.15 -6.03 5.14
CA LEU A 198 -13.50 -6.32 5.63
C LEU A 198 -13.86 -7.81 5.55
N ILE A 199 -13.04 -8.60 4.86
CA ILE A 199 -13.25 -10.04 4.75
C ILE A 199 -12.91 -10.69 6.09
N LYS A 200 -13.70 -11.70 6.49
CA LYS A 200 -13.42 -12.46 7.70
C LYS A 200 -12.45 -13.59 7.37
N GLY A 201 -11.30 -13.59 8.02
CA GLY A 201 -10.21 -14.49 7.66
C GLY A 201 -8.84 -13.91 7.99
N LYS A 202 -7.80 -14.56 7.49
CA LYS A 202 -6.39 -14.15 7.62
C LYS A 202 -5.50 -14.83 6.60
N ASP A 203 -4.26 -14.37 6.46
CA ASP A 203 -3.24 -15.16 5.76
C ASP A 203 -2.77 -16.33 6.61
N VAL A 204 -2.38 -17.39 5.91
CA VAL A 204 -1.56 -18.46 6.46
C VAL A 204 -0.37 -18.73 5.55
N PHE A 205 0.66 -19.29 6.16
CA PHE A 205 1.94 -19.54 5.52
C PHE A 205 2.29 -21.02 5.64
N ILE A 206 2.48 -21.67 4.51
CA ILE A 206 2.76 -23.11 4.44
C ILE A 206 3.90 -23.31 3.44
N ASN A 207 5.03 -23.86 3.89
CA ASN A 207 6.22 -24.11 3.08
C ASN A 207 6.66 -22.87 2.28
N ASP A 208 6.78 -21.74 2.98
CA ASP A 208 7.06 -20.42 2.41
C ASP A 208 6.06 -19.90 1.37
N ASN A 209 4.87 -20.49 1.24
CA ASN A 209 3.83 -19.98 0.36
C ASN A 209 2.74 -19.30 1.17
N HIS A 210 2.26 -18.19 0.63
CA HIS A 210 1.21 -17.38 1.19
C HIS A 210 -0.14 -17.84 0.63
N TYR A 211 -1.11 -18.01 1.53
CA TYR A 211 -2.48 -18.34 1.19
C TYR A 211 -3.44 -17.45 1.97
N TYR A 212 -4.44 -16.92 1.29
CA TYR A 212 -5.57 -16.27 1.95
C TYR A 212 -6.56 -17.32 2.45
N ILE A 213 -6.93 -17.29 3.72
CA ILE A 213 -8.05 -18.04 4.27
C ILE A 213 -9.21 -17.10 4.53
N SER A 214 -10.41 -17.45 4.11
CA SER A 214 -11.62 -16.65 4.31
C SER A 214 -12.82 -17.47 4.77
N ASN A 215 -13.81 -16.80 5.35
CA ASN A 215 -15.04 -17.42 5.87
C ASN A 215 -15.98 -17.95 4.78
N LYS A 216 -15.69 -17.67 3.51
CA LYS A 216 -16.32 -18.24 2.33
C LYS A 216 -15.30 -18.36 1.22
N LEU A 217 -15.55 -19.19 0.22
CA LEU A 217 -14.68 -19.32 -0.95
C LEU A 217 -14.73 -18.05 -1.82
N TYR A 218 -13.55 -17.58 -2.22
CA TYR A 218 -13.33 -16.62 -3.31
C TYR A 218 -12.33 -17.24 -4.29
N ASP A 219 -12.29 -16.74 -5.53
CA ASP A 219 -11.39 -17.28 -6.57
C ASP A 219 -9.90 -17.20 -6.19
N TRP A 220 -9.55 -16.32 -5.26
CA TRP A 220 -8.17 -16.04 -4.81
C TRP A 220 -7.88 -16.54 -3.39
N SER A 221 -8.83 -17.18 -2.71
CA SER A 221 -8.68 -17.64 -1.32
C SER A 221 -9.09 -19.09 -1.13
N LEU A 222 -8.64 -19.68 -0.02
CA LEU A 222 -9.16 -20.93 0.49
C LEU A 222 -10.30 -20.61 1.46
N GLY A 223 -11.41 -21.33 1.33
CA GLY A 223 -12.55 -21.17 2.20
C GLY A 223 -13.62 -22.24 1.93
N PRO A 224 -14.64 -22.32 2.78
CA PRO A 224 -15.73 -23.25 2.57
C PRO A 224 -16.56 -22.82 1.35
N LYS A 225 -16.99 -23.80 0.54
CA LYS A 225 -17.82 -23.56 -0.67
C LYS A 225 -19.14 -22.87 -0.32
N GLU A 226 -19.72 -23.23 0.81
CA GLU A 226 -20.89 -22.56 1.39
C GLU A 226 -20.46 -21.73 2.59
N SER A 227 -21.10 -20.57 2.80
CA SER A 227 -20.80 -19.72 3.95
C SER A 227 -21.22 -20.40 5.26
N VAL A 228 -20.30 -21.11 5.89
CA VAL A 228 -20.49 -21.65 7.24
C VAL A 228 -20.26 -20.57 8.29
N LYS A 229 -20.96 -20.70 9.41
CA LYS A 229 -20.71 -19.88 10.59
C LYS A 229 -19.30 -20.20 11.10
N THR A 230 -18.39 -19.25 10.95
CA THR A 230 -17.03 -19.33 11.48
C THR A 230 -16.87 -18.29 12.58
N ASP A 231 -15.97 -18.55 13.52
CA ASP A 231 -15.55 -17.56 14.53
C ASP A 231 -14.46 -16.62 13.98
N PHE A 232 -14.28 -16.57 12.66
CA PHE A 232 -13.33 -15.68 12.02
C PHE A 232 -13.76 -14.23 12.26
N THR A 233 -12.78 -13.42 12.64
CA THR A 233 -12.94 -11.97 12.75
C THR A 233 -12.52 -11.30 11.44
N LEU A 234 -12.72 -9.98 11.34
CA LEU A 234 -12.25 -9.19 10.21
C LEU A 234 -10.73 -9.30 10.11
N TYR A 235 -10.24 -9.41 8.88
CA TYR A 235 -8.81 -9.42 8.60
C TYR A 235 -8.13 -8.17 9.22
N ALA A 236 -8.81 -7.02 9.24
CA ALA A 236 -8.32 -5.81 9.91
C ALA A 236 -7.82 -6.06 11.33
N TYR A 237 -8.53 -6.88 12.11
CA TYR A 237 -8.14 -7.19 13.48
C TYR A 237 -6.98 -8.18 13.54
N GLU A 238 -6.87 -9.10 12.60
CA GLU A 238 -5.73 -10.04 12.52
C GLU A 238 -4.44 -9.32 12.12
N GLN A 239 -4.51 -8.38 11.19
CA GLN A 239 -3.39 -7.49 10.85
C GLN A 239 -2.95 -6.65 12.06
N ILE A 240 -3.90 -6.03 12.77
CA ILE A 240 -3.59 -5.24 13.98
C ILE A 240 -3.00 -6.12 15.07
N ARG A 241 -3.53 -7.33 15.27
CA ARG A 241 -3.01 -8.31 16.23
C ARG A 241 -1.55 -8.67 15.90
N ALA A 242 -1.25 -8.93 14.63
CA ALA A 242 0.11 -9.24 14.17
C ALA A 242 1.07 -8.07 14.42
N LEU A 243 0.64 -6.83 14.14
CA LEU A 243 1.43 -5.63 14.41
C LEU A 243 1.70 -5.43 15.91
N ILE A 244 0.68 -5.58 16.75
CA ILE A 244 0.82 -5.50 18.22
C ILE A 244 1.83 -6.52 18.72
N TYR A 245 1.72 -7.77 18.25
CA TYR A 245 2.66 -8.83 18.63
C TYR A 245 4.08 -8.49 18.18
N ALA A 246 4.28 -8.10 16.92
CA ALA A 246 5.60 -7.78 16.38
C ALA A 246 6.27 -6.60 17.12
N ILE A 247 5.52 -5.56 17.49
CA ILE A 247 6.06 -4.44 18.29
C ILE A 247 6.42 -4.91 19.70
N ASN A 248 5.57 -5.71 20.35
CA ASN A 248 5.87 -6.24 21.68
C ASN A 248 7.12 -7.12 21.69
N THR A 249 7.33 -7.93 20.66
CA THR A 249 8.51 -8.81 20.57
C THR A 249 9.76 -8.01 20.24
N THR A 250 9.69 -7.03 19.35
CA THR A 250 10.89 -6.35 18.82
C THR A 250 11.23 -5.06 19.52
N ARG A 251 10.24 -4.36 20.09
CA ARG A 251 10.35 -2.99 20.64
C ARG A 251 9.48 -2.79 21.91
N PRO A 252 9.48 -3.70 22.90
CA PRO A 252 8.54 -3.67 24.03
C PRO A 252 8.58 -2.35 24.81
N ARG A 253 9.78 -1.79 25.05
CA ARG A 253 9.97 -0.53 25.79
C ARG A 253 9.45 0.71 25.04
N CYS A 254 9.18 0.59 23.75
CA CYS A 254 8.76 1.70 22.88
C CYS A 254 7.38 1.45 22.26
N PHE A 255 6.59 0.51 22.79
CA PHE A 255 5.32 0.07 22.20
C PHE A 255 4.39 1.23 21.82
N ASN A 256 4.07 2.10 22.78
CA ASN A 256 3.17 3.24 22.56
C ASN A 256 3.72 4.21 21.51
N LYS A 257 5.04 4.44 21.50
CA LYS A 257 5.70 5.31 20.51
C LYS A 257 5.56 4.73 19.09
N TYR A 258 5.78 3.42 18.93
CA TYR A 258 5.67 2.75 17.63
C TYR A 258 4.22 2.73 17.14
N MET A 259 3.27 2.39 18.01
CA MET A 259 1.84 2.44 17.68
C MET A 259 1.42 3.86 17.27
N ASN A 260 1.83 4.90 18.01
CA ASN A 260 1.44 6.26 17.69
C ASN A 260 2.02 6.71 16.34
N LYS A 261 3.28 6.36 16.05
CA LYS A 261 3.92 6.67 14.78
C LYS A 261 3.24 6.02 13.60
N ILE A 262 3.08 4.69 13.67
CA ILE A 262 2.57 3.89 12.55
C ILE A 262 1.11 4.24 12.23
N PHE A 263 0.27 4.51 13.24
CA PHE A 263 -1.15 4.85 13.02
C PHE A 263 -1.43 6.34 12.81
N TYR A 264 -0.59 7.25 13.31
CA TYR A 264 -0.94 8.68 13.38
C TYR A 264 0.21 9.62 12.99
N GLU A 265 1.30 9.67 13.78
CA GLU A 265 2.29 10.75 13.65
C GLU A 265 2.98 10.74 12.29
N ASN A 266 3.30 9.55 11.76
CA ASN A 266 4.00 9.46 10.50
C ASN A 266 3.17 10.08 9.38
N PHE A 267 1.86 9.85 9.35
CA PHE A 267 1.01 10.44 8.32
C PHE A 267 0.93 11.97 8.45
N ASN A 268 0.86 12.49 9.68
CA ASN A 268 0.78 13.93 9.94
C ASN A 268 2.05 14.70 9.55
N TYR A 269 3.21 14.06 9.51
CA TYR A 269 4.44 14.71 9.04
C TYR A 269 4.35 15.15 7.56
N PHE A 270 3.35 14.67 6.83
CA PHE A 270 3.17 14.92 5.41
C PHE A 270 1.92 15.75 5.06
N LEU A 271 1.18 16.22 6.07
CA LEU A 271 0.08 17.18 5.94
C LEU A 271 0.55 18.58 6.36
#